data_AF-A0A966WP97-F1
#
_entry.id   AF-A0A966WP97-F1
#
_cell.length_a   1.000
_cell.length_b   1.000
_cell.length_c   1.000
_cell.angle_alpha   90.00
_cell.angle_beta   90.00
_cell.angle_gamma   90.00
#
_symmetry.space_group_name_H-M   'P 1'
#
loop_
_entity.id
_entity.type
_entity.pdbx_description
1 polymer ?
#
loop_
_entity_poly.entity_id
_entity_poly.type
_entity_poly.pdbx_seq_one_letter_code
_entity_poly.pdbx_strand_id
1 'polypeptide(L)'
;MSALNSILSDTLQAQRRFFRLCESSGLSFKALHYDTGIPVATLQSWAKETAMPLAALNRFAKAGVPDELISILTEPGGKVICHDGPEGDLDALGVEAAGYVNEWAAVVAGGDTGADIRPEARERLSKRRTRLLAAAGVR
;
A
#
# COMPACT_ATOMS: atom_id res chain seq x y z
N MET A 1 -7.14 18.92 -14.38
CA MET A 1 -7.48 18.14 -13.17
C MET A 1 -6.18 17.91 -12.40
N SER A 2 -6.18 18.14 -11.08
CA SER A 2 -4.98 17.96 -10.24
C SER A 2 -4.58 16.48 -10.13
N ALA A 3 -3.27 16.18 -10.06
CA ALA A 3 -2.75 14.82 -9.91
C ALA A 3 -3.34 14.09 -8.69
N LEU A 4 -3.62 14.82 -7.61
CA LEU A 4 -4.29 14.31 -6.40
C LEU A 4 -5.70 13.77 -6.68
N ASN A 5 -6.46 14.42 -7.56
CA ASN A 5 -7.81 13.99 -7.92
C ASN A 5 -7.79 12.71 -8.77
N SER A 6 -6.75 12.53 -9.59
CA SER A 6 -6.53 11.29 -10.35
C SER A 6 -6.27 10.12 -9.40
N ILE A 7 -5.31 10.28 -8.47
CA ILE A 7 -4.94 9.23 -7.51
C ILE A 7 -6.13 8.81 -6.65
N LEU A 8 -6.94 9.77 -6.19
CA LEU A 8 -8.15 9.47 -5.41
C LEU A 8 -9.17 8.68 -6.24
N SER A 9 -9.41 9.09 -7.50
CA SER A 9 -10.29 8.37 -8.42
C SER A 9 -9.80 6.93 -8.65
N ASP A 10 -8.52 6.75 -8.92
CA ASP A 10 -7.92 5.43 -9.19
C ASP A 10 -8.00 4.54 -7.94
N THR A 11 -7.80 5.12 -6.75
CA THR A 11 -7.95 4.42 -5.46
C THR A 11 -9.39 3.95 -5.23
N LEU A 12 -10.38 4.80 -5.49
CA LEU A 12 -11.79 4.43 -5.34
C LEU A 12 -12.22 3.36 -6.35
N GLN A 13 -11.68 3.40 -7.59
CA GLN A 13 -11.94 2.37 -8.58
C GLN A 13 -11.33 1.03 -8.19
N ALA A 14 -10.07 1.03 -7.72
CA ALA A 14 -9.42 -0.15 -7.18
C ALA A 14 -10.20 -0.76 -6.01
N GLN A 15 -10.69 0.09 -5.10
CA GLN A 15 -11.50 -0.34 -3.96
C GLN A 15 -12.82 -1.00 -4.39
N ARG A 16 -13.54 -0.42 -5.36
CA ARG A 16 -14.74 -1.05 -5.94
C ARG A 16 -14.43 -2.38 -6.60
N ARG A 17 -13.30 -2.47 -7.29
CA ARG A 17 -12.84 -3.70 -7.94
C ARG A 17 -12.53 -4.78 -6.90
N PHE A 18 -11.82 -4.44 -5.82
CA PHE A 18 -11.54 -5.34 -4.70
C PHE A 18 -12.83 -5.95 -4.14
N PHE A 19 -13.81 -5.14 -3.75
CA PHE A 19 -15.04 -5.66 -3.14
C PHE A 19 -15.86 -6.53 -4.09
N ARG A 20 -15.93 -6.18 -5.38
CA ARG A 20 -16.59 -7.03 -6.39
C ARG A 20 -15.91 -8.38 -6.54
N LEU A 21 -14.57 -8.41 -6.53
CA LEU A 21 -13.81 -9.65 -6.67
C LEU A 21 -13.90 -10.52 -5.41
N CYS A 22 -13.88 -9.90 -4.23
CA CYS A 22 -14.19 -10.59 -2.96
C CYS A 22 -15.54 -11.30 -3.03
N GLU A 23 -16.61 -10.59 -3.42
CA GLU A 23 -17.94 -11.21 -3.55
C GLU A 23 -17.95 -12.35 -4.57
N SER A 24 -17.31 -12.17 -5.74
CA SER A 24 -17.22 -13.23 -6.76
C SER A 24 -16.41 -14.45 -6.30
N SER A 25 -15.54 -14.28 -5.30
CA SER A 25 -14.72 -15.34 -4.70
C SER A 25 -15.38 -15.96 -3.45
N GLY A 26 -16.63 -15.60 -3.14
CA GLY A 26 -17.37 -16.09 -1.97
C GLY A 26 -17.13 -15.30 -0.68
N LEU A 27 -16.30 -14.25 -0.70
CA LEU A 27 -16.02 -13.38 0.44
C LEU A 27 -17.08 -12.27 0.53
N SER A 28 -18.27 -12.64 1.00
CA SER A 28 -19.35 -11.68 1.26
C SER A 28 -18.97 -10.64 2.31
N PHE A 29 -19.65 -9.49 2.36
CA PHE A 29 -19.47 -8.52 3.45
C PHE A 29 -19.69 -9.11 4.85
N LYS A 30 -20.56 -10.12 4.97
CA LYS A 30 -20.79 -10.81 6.25
C LYS A 30 -19.60 -11.68 6.65
N ALA A 31 -18.99 -12.39 5.69
CA ALA A 31 -17.78 -13.16 5.91
C ALA A 31 -16.62 -12.23 6.29
N LEU A 32 -16.40 -11.18 5.48
CA LEU A 32 -15.38 -10.16 5.77
C LEU A 32 -15.61 -9.51 7.15
N HIS A 33 -16.84 -9.21 7.54
CA HIS A 33 -17.14 -8.70 8.87
C HIS A 33 -16.72 -9.68 9.98
N TYR A 34 -17.06 -10.96 9.83
CA TYR A 34 -16.72 -12.00 10.78
C TYR A 34 -15.20 -12.14 10.94
N ASP A 35 -14.47 -12.16 9.83
CA ASP A 35 -13.02 -12.41 9.84
C ASP A 35 -12.20 -11.17 10.24
N THR A 36 -12.65 -9.96 9.87
CA THR A 36 -11.90 -8.70 10.08
C THR A 36 -12.37 -7.88 11.27
N GLY A 37 -13.57 -8.18 11.81
CA GLY A 37 -14.25 -7.36 12.81
C GLY A 37 -14.73 -5.98 12.29
N ILE A 38 -14.62 -5.70 10.98
CA ILE A 38 -15.06 -4.42 10.40
C ILE A 38 -16.58 -4.46 10.23
N PRO A 39 -17.34 -3.44 10.72
CA PRO A 39 -18.79 -3.45 10.57
C PRO A 39 -19.25 -3.55 9.12
N VAL A 40 -20.31 -4.32 8.86
CA VAL A 40 -20.88 -4.50 7.50
C VAL A 40 -21.22 -3.16 6.85
N ALA A 41 -21.80 -2.22 7.61
CA ALA A 41 -22.12 -0.89 7.11
C ALA A 41 -20.86 -0.11 6.65
N THR A 42 -19.74 -0.28 7.35
CA THR A 42 -18.45 0.32 6.98
C THR A 42 -17.92 -0.29 5.69
N LEU A 43 -17.95 -1.63 5.55
CA LEU A 43 -17.54 -2.32 4.32
C LEU A 43 -18.40 -1.88 3.13
N GLN A 44 -19.71 -1.76 3.31
CA GLN A 44 -20.62 -1.25 2.27
C GLN A 44 -20.35 0.22 1.90
N SER A 45 -20.00 1.05 2.88
CA SER A 45 -19.63 2.45 2.63
C SER A 45 -18.37 2.54 1.77
N TRP A 46 -17.37 1.72 2.08
CA TRP A 46 -16.15 1.61 1.29
C TRP A 46 -16.44 1.04 -0.11
N ALA A 47 -17.27 0.01 -0.23
CA ALA A 47 -17.61 -0.53 -1.56
C ALA A 47 -18.27 0.50 -2.50
N LYS A 48 -18.86 1.57 -1.97
CA LYS A 48 -19.49 2.64 -2.77
C LYS A 48 -18.48 3.73 -3.13
N GLU A 49 -18.21 4.68 -2.23
CA GLU A 49 -17.40 5.87 -2.55
C GLU A 49 -16.55 6.37 -1.37
N THR A 50 -16.63 5.76 -0.19
CA THR A 50 -15.86 6.23 0.97
C THR A 50 -14.44 5.68 0.89
N ALA A 51 -13.43 6.55 0.87
CA ALA A 51 -12.04 6.10 0.92
C ALA A 51 -11.77 5.26 2.18
N MET A 52 -11.22 4.07 1.97
CA MET A 52 -10.86 3.18 3.05
C MET A 52 -9.53 3.59 3.69
N PRO A 53 -9.41 3.53 5.02
CA PRO A 53 -8.13 3.76 5.70
C PRO A 53 -7.14 2.64 5.40
N LEU A 54 -5.86 2.98 5.23
CA LEU A 54 -4.79 2.02 4.96
C LEU A 54 -4.69 0.90 6.02
N ALA A 55 -5.02 1.22 7.28
CA ALA A 55 -5.04 0.26 8.38
C ALA A 55 -6.00 -0.92 8.16
N ALA A 56 -7.02 -0.77 7.29
CA ALA A 56 -7.92 -1.85 6.94
C ALA A 56 -7.23 -2.95 6.12
N LEU A 57 -6.18 -2.64 5.36
CA LEU A 57 -5.40 -3.63 4.60
C LEU A 57 -4.82 -4.71 5.52
N ASN A 58 -4.26 -4.30 6.66
CA ASN A 58 -3.72 -5.22 7.65
C ASN A 58 -4.80 -6.14 8.23
N ARG A 59 -6.04 -5.64 8.38
CA ARG A 59 -7.15 -6.46 8.84
C ARG A 59 -7.56 -7.51 7.80
N PHE A 60 -7.57 -7.16 6.52
CA PHE A 60 -7.85 -8.13 5.45
C PHE A 60 -6.75 -9.18 5.33
N ALA A 61 -5.48 -8.78 5.41
CA ALA A 61 -4.36 -9.72 5.41
C ALA A 61 -4.44 -10.71 6.58
N LYS A 62 -4.69 -10.21 7.80
CA LYS A 62 -4.88 -11.06 9.00
C LYS A 62 -6.11 -11.96 8.92
N ALA A 63 -7.14 -11.54 8.20
CA ALA A 63 -8.36 -12.31 7.95
C ALA A 63 -8.18 -13.39 6.87
N GLY A 64 -6.99 -13.51 6.27
CA GLY A 64 -6.73 -14.51 5.22
C GLY A 64 -7.35 -14.17 3.88
N VAL A 65 -7.67 -12.89 3.62
CA VAL A 65 -8.04 -12.46 2.28
C VAL A 65 -6.81 -12.65 1.36
N PRO A 66 -6.95 -13.30 0.19
CA PRO A 66 -5.84 -13.55 -0.71
C PRO A 66 -5.04 -12.29 -1.05
N ASP A 67 -3.72 -12.39 -1.02
CA ASP A 67 -2.79 -11.27 -1.27
C ASP A 67 -2.99 -10.66 -2.66
N GLU A 68 -3.42 -11.46 -3.64
CA GLU A 68 -3.73 -10.99 -5.00
C GLU A 68 -4.93 -10.04 -4.99
N LEU A 69 -5.92 -10.27 -4.10
CA LEU A 69 -7.05 -9.37 -3.94
C LEU A 69 -6.63 -8.11 -3.20
N ILE A 70 -5.85 -8.23 -2.12
CA ILE A 70 -5.39 -7.06 -1.36
C ILE A 70 -4.48 -6.18 -2.22
N SER A 71 -3.66 -6.77 -3.10
CA SER A 71 -2.78 -6.06 -4.04
C SER A 71 -3.52 -5.09 -4.96
N ILE A 72 -4.79 -5.35 -5.28
CA ILE A 72 -5.63 -4.43 -6.07
C ILE A 72 -5.72 -3.07 -5.39
N LEU A 73 -5.82 -3.05 -4.07
CA LEU A 73 -5.94 -1.83 -3.28
C LEU A 73 -4.66 -0.98 -3.30
N THR A 74 -3.54 -1.57 -3.71
CA THR A 74 -2.24 -0.92 -3.77
C THR A 74 -1.73 -0.68 -5.20
N GLU A 75 -2.44 -1.19 -6.22
CA GLU A 75 -2.17 -0.95 -7.66
C GLU A 75 -2.04 0.54 -8.01
N PRO A 76 -2.89 1.47 -7.53
CA PRO A 76 -2.75 2.89 -7.85
C PRO A 76 -1.44 3.51 -7.35
N GLY A 77 -0.85 2.93 -6.30
CA GLY A 77 0.46 3.30 -5.78
C GLY A 77 1.64 2.54 -6.43
N GLY A 78 1.36 1.68 -7.41
CA GLY A 78 2.35 0.82 -8.06
C GLY A 78 2.97 -0.20 -7.11
N LYS A 79 2.20 -0.73 -6.15
CA LYS A 79 2.66 -1.73 -5.17
C LYS A 79 1.83 -3.01 -5.30
N VAL A 80 2.45 -4.13 -4.93
CA VAL A 80 1.86 -5.48 -4.91
C VAL A 80 2.27 -6.13 -3.59
N ILE A 81 1.40 -6.97 -3.03
CA ILE A 81 1.66 -7.80 -1.86
C ILE A 81 2.07 -9.19 -2.37
N CYS A 82 3.22 -9.69 -1.93
CA CYS A 82 3.74 -11.00 -2.32
C CYS A 82 4.03 -11.83 -1.07
N HIS A 83 3.62 -13.10 -1.08
CA HIS A 83 3.86 -14.06 0.00
C HIS A 83 5.29 -14.65 -0.04
N ASP A 84 5.89 -14.73 -1.23
CA ASP A 84 7.15 -15.43 -1.49
C ASP A 84 8.37 -14.49 -1.48
N GLY A 85 8.46 -13.62 -0.48
CA GLY A 85 9.77 -13.08 -0.12
C GLY A 85 10.62 -14.21 0.47
N PRO A 86 11.94 -14.29 0.22
CA PRO A 86 12.80 -15.08 1.11
C PRO A 86 12.47 -14.69 2.57
N GLU A 87 12.64 -15.59 3.54
CA GLU A 87 12.67 -15.24 4.97
C GLU A 87 13.79 -14.20 5.18
N GLY A 88 13.49 -12.96 4.81
CA GLY A 88 14.32 -11.80 5.00
C GLY A 88 14.09 -11.37 6.42
N ASP A 89 15.17 -11.03 7.09
CA ASP A 89 15.14 -10.37 8.38
C ASP A 89 14.27 -9.11 8.25
N LEU A 90 12.99 -9.21 8.64
CA LEU A 90 12.00 -8.15 8.55
C LEU A 90 12.41 -6.96 9.44
N ASP A 91 13.19 -7.22 10.49
CA ASP A 91 13.75 -6.18 11.34
C ASP A 91 14.87 -5.45 10.59
N ALA A 92 15.76 -6.16 9.88
CA ALA A 92 16.75 -5.52 9.01
C ALA A 92 16.11 -4.73 7.86
N LEU A 93 15.05 -5.27 7.25
CA LEU A 93 14.29 -4.57 6.21
C LEU A 93 13.59 -3.33 6.79
N GLY A 94 13.00 -3.45 7.98
CA GLY A 94 12.36 -2.36 8.71
C GLY A 94 13.34 -1.25 9.06
N VAL A 95 14.54 -1.59 9.54
CA VAL A 95 15.63 -0.64 9.84
C VAL A 95 16.07 0.09 8.57
N GLU A 96 16.26 -0.63 7.46
CA GLU A 96 16.70 0.00 6.22
C GLU A 96 15.59 0.85 5.56
N ALA A 97 14.32 0.43 5.68
CA ALA A 97 13.17 1.21 5.24
C ALA A 97 13.00 2.49 6.08
N ALA A 98 13.16 2.41 7.40
CA ALA A 98 13.14 3.57 8.28
C ALA A 98 14.31 4.51 7.98
N GLY A 99 15.50 3.98 7.70
CA GLY A 99 16.65 4.75 7.25
C GLY A 99 16.41 5.50 5.94
N TYR A 100 15.76 4.86 4.96
CA TYR A 100 15.34 5.50 3.71
C TYR A 100 14.30 6.61 3.95
N VAL A 101 13.27 6.37 4.76
CA VAL A 101 12.24 7.37 5.05
C VAL A 101 12.81 8.58 5.78
N ASN A 102 13.70 8.37 6.76
CA ASN A 102 14.37 9.45 7.49
C ASN A 102 15.27 10.28 6.57
N GLU A 103 16.01 9.63 5.67
CA GLU A 103 16.85 10.33 4.70
C GLU A 103 16.01 11.11 3.69
N TRP A 104 14.92 10.51 3.19
CA TRP A 104 13.97 11.20 2.30
C TRP A 104 13.35 12.42 3.00
N ALA A 105 12.89 12.26 4.24
CA ALA A 105 12.31 13.35 5.03
C ALA A 105 13.33 14.46 5.31
N ALA A 106 14.58 14.13 5.59
CA ALA A 106 15.65 15.12 5.77
C ALA A 106 15.99 15.88 4.48
N VAL A 107 15.97 15.21 3.34
CA VAL A 107 16.20 15.83 2.03
C VAL A 107 15.05 16.74 1.64
N VAL A 108 13.80 16.32 1.92
CA VAL A 108 12.59 17.12 1.68
C VAL A 108 12.51 18.32 2.62
N ALA A 109 12.87 18.16 3.90
CA ALA A 109 12.88 19.25 4.88
C ALA A 109 14.02 20.27 4.66
N GLY A 110 15.07 19.88 3.93
CA GLY A 110 16.21 20.75 3.61
C GLY A 110 16.10 21.54 2.30
N GLY A 111 14.99 21.44 1.57
CA GLY A 111 14.72 22.23 0.36
C GLY A 111 13.71 23.34 0.62
N ASP A 112 13.98 24.55 0.12
CA ASP A 112 13.17 25.76 0.37
C ASP A 112 11.67 25.64 -0.01
N THR A 113 11.29 24.63 -0.79
CA THR A 113 9.91 24.38 -1.25
C THR A 113 9.34 23.00 -0.88
N GLY A 114 10.10 22.16 -0.19
CA GLY A 114 9.70 20.76 0.09
C GLY A 114 9.62 19.84 -1.15
N ALA A 115 10.01 20.32 -2.34
CA ALA A 115 9.94 19.55 -3.59
C ALA A 115 11.31 19.41 -4.31
N ASP A 116 12.32 20.20 -3.93
CA ASP A 116 13.63 20.19 -4.58
C ASP A 116 14.59 19.17 -3.98
N ILE A 117 14.44 17.92 -4.40
CA ILE A 117 15.44 16.88 -4.15
C ILE A 117 16.63 17.14 -5.10
N ARG A 118 17.75 17.62 -4.54
CA ARG A 118 19.02 17.78 -5.29
C ARG A 118 19.37 16.51 -6.08
N PRO A 119 19.88 16.61 -7.33
CA PRO A 119 20.14 15.44 -8.19
C PRO A 119 20.97 14.33 -7.52
N GLU A 120 21.98 14.72 -6.73
CA GLU A 120 22.84 13.78 -5.98
C GLU A 120 22.07 13.01 -4.89
N ALA A 121 21.15 13.69 -4.19
CA ALA A 121 20.28 13.05 -3.20
C ALA A 121 19.27 12.11 -3.86
N ARG A 122 18.77 12.48 -5.05
CA ARG A 122 17.88 11.64 -5.86
C ARG A 122 18.56 10.36 -6.32
N GLU A 123 19.80 10.45 -6.79
CA GLU A 123 20.57 9.28 -7.22
C GLU A 123 20.87 8.34 -6.05
N ARG A 124 21.23 8.88 -4.88
CA ARG A 124 21.49 8.10 -3.67
C ARG A 124 20.23 7.38 -3.16
N LEU A 125 19.10 8.08 -3.10
CA LEU A 125 17.80 7.49 -2.75
C LEU A 125 17.36 6.43 -3.77
N SER A 126 17.63 6.63 -5.06
CA SER A 126 17.35 5.65 -6.11
C SER A 126 18.14 4.35 -5.91
N LYS A 127 19.46 4.45 -5.69
CA LYS A 127 20.32 3.28 -5.42
C LYS A 127 19.89 2.52 -4.16
N ARG A 128 19.48 3.24 -3.11
CA ARG A 128 19.03 2.64 -1.84
C ARG A 128 17.66 1.97 -1.99
N ARG A 129 16.74 2.58 -2.74
CA ARG A 129 15.47 1.97 -3.15
C ARG A 129 15.71 0.67 -3.93
N THR A 130 16.66 0.64 -4.87
CA THR A 130 16.99 -0.59 -5.61
C THR A 130 17.49 -1.69 -4.67
N ARG A 131 18.31 -1.38 -3.68
CA ARG A 131 18.76 -2.35 -2.67
C ARG A 131 17.63 -2.87 -1.80
N LEU A 132 16.72 -2.00 -1.37
CA LEU A 132 15.52 -2.38 -0.62
C LEU A 132 14.62 -3.32 -1.42
N LEU A 133 14.42 -3.03 -2.71
CA LEU A 133 13.62 -3.89 -3.60
C LEU A 133 14.29 -5.27 -3.78
N ALA A 134 15.62 -5.29 -3.98
CA ALA A 134 16.37 -6.53 -4.08
C ALA A 134 16.33 -7.36 -2.78
N ALA A 135 16.46 -6.71 -1.61
CA ALA A 135 16.38 -7.35 -0.30
C ALA A 135 14.96 -7.87 0.01
N ALA A 136 13.93 -7.19 -0.49
CA ALA A 136 12.54 -7.62 -0.38
C ALA A 136 12.14 -8.70 -1.42
N GLY A 137 13.07 -9.16 -2.27
CA GLY A 137 12.80 -10.14 -3.32
C GLY A 137 11.97 -9.61 -4.50
N VAL A 138 11.77 -8.29 -4.60
CA VAL A 138 11.01 -7.65 -5.67
C VAL A 138 11.95 -7.38 -6.86
N ARG A 139 11.78 -8.14 -7.95
CA ARG A 139 12.53 -7.99 -9.20
C ARG A 139 11.89 -6.96 -10.13
#